data_AF-A0A535R3N4-F1
#
_entry.id   AF-A0A535R3N4-F1
#
_cell.length_a   1.000
_cell.length_b   1.000
_cell.length_c   1.000
_cell.angle_alpha   90.00
_cell.angle_beta   90.00
_cell.angle_gamma   90.00
#
_symmetry.space_group_name_H-M   'P 1'
#
loop_
_entity.id
_entity.type
_entity.pdbx_description
1 polymer ?
#
loop_
_entity_poly.entity_id
_entity_poly.type
_entity_poly.pdbx_seq_one_letter_code
_entity_poly.pdbx_strand_id
1 'polypeptide(L)'
;MYPNPRAEVAAQVATGDAPDSTLLGQNHLAALGIDARLHDPALTRRRGGRLRWNLREVTLPWELGDADVALTPLAALFPLAARARRRQRVVVVNYGLCTIWDRSSRARRKLLGASLRSAAAVVCLGEWQRERLEEQTGAQATTALLGIDERYFSP
;
A
#
# COMPACT_ATOMS: atom_id res chain seq x y z
N MET A 1 -6.41 -12.28 -6.62
CA MET A 1 -5.82 -12.94 -5.45
C MET A 1 -6.31 -12.20 -4.22
N TYR A 2 -7.17 -12.82 -3.39
CA TYR A 2 -7.50 -12.26 -2.09
C TYR A 2 -6.28 -12.52 -1.20
N PRO A 3 -5.66 -11.50 -0.59
CA PRO A 3 -4.51 -11.75 0.26
C PRO A 3 -4.97 -12.59 1.45
N ASN A 4 -4.20 -13.65 1.77
CA ASN A 4 -4.27 -14.28 3.08
C ASN A 4 -4.14 -13.19 4.16
N PRO A 5 -4.77 -13.37 5.34
CA PRO A 5 -4.55 -12.47 6.47
C PRO A 5 -3.05 -12.23 6.66
N ARG A 6 -2.64 -10.97 6.78
CA ARG A 6 -1.21 -10.64 6.85
C ARG A 6 -0.57 -11.19 8.11
N ALA A 7 -1.36 -11.41 9.17
CA ALA A 7 -0.93 -12.11 10.38
C ALA A 7 -0.40 -13.53 10.11
N GLU A 8 -1.03 -14.29 9.20
CA GLU A 8 -0.58 -15.67 8.88
C GLU A 8 0.75 -15.64 8.13
N VAL A 9 0.90 -14.70 7.20
CA VAL A 9 2.17 -14.49 6.47
C VAL A 9 3.26 -13.99 7.41
N ALA A 10 2.93 -13.10 8.37
CA ALA A 10 3.88 -12.61 9.35
C ALA A 10 4.41 -13.72 10.27
N ALA A 11 3.55 -14.67 10.67
CA ALA A 11 3.98 -15.84 11.43
C ALA A 11 4.97 -16.71 10.64
N GLN A 12 4.72 -16.94 9.35
CA GLN A 12 5.62 -17.68 8.46
C GLN A 12 6.95 -16.95 8.22
N VAL A 13 6.93 -15.62 8.15
CA VAL A 13 8.15 -14.80 8.04
C VAL A 13 9.00 -14.90 9.31
N ALA A 14 8.36 -14.87 10.48
CA ALA A 14 9.06 -14.99 11.75
C ALA A 14 9.74 -16.35 11.93
N THR A 15 9.20 -17.42 11.32
CA THR A 15 9.79 -18.76 11.32
C THR A 15 10.77 -19.00 10.16
N GLY A 16 10.92 -18.05 9.24
CA GLY A 16 11.81 -18.18 8.06
C GLY A 16 11.20 -18.96 6.89
N ASP A 17 9.94 -19.37 6.98
CA ASP A 17 9.24 -20.19 5.98
C ASP A 17 8.70 -19.38 4.79
N ALA A 18 8.71 -18.04 4.87
CA ALA A 18 8.22 -17.13 3.83
C ALA A 18 9.25 -16.05 3.44
N PRO A 19 10.39 -16.43 2.82
CA PRO A 19 11.45 -15.48 2.44
C PRO A 19 10.98 -14.45 1.40
N ASP A 20 10.09 -14.83 0.48
CA ASP A 20 9.59 -13.97 -0.62
C ASP A 20 8.32 -13.18 -0.27
N SER A 21 8.26 -12.64 0.95
CA SER A 21 7.14 -11.80 1.34
C SER A 21 7.52 -10.32 1.37
N THR A 22 6.58 -9.46 0.98
CA THR A 22 6.68 -8.00 1.18
C THR A 22 6.70 -7.60 2.67
N LEU A 23 6.57 -8.57 3.58
CA LEU A 23 6.66 -8.37 5.03
C LEU A 23 8.09 -8.60 5.56
N LEU A 24 8.98 -9.23 4.79
CA LEU A 24 10.39 -9.46 5.19
C LEU A 24 11.08 -8.14 5.57
N GLY A 25 10.83 -7.08 4.80
CA GLY A 25 11.37 -5.75 5.05
C GLY A 25 10.99 -5.16 6.42
N GLN A 26 9.87 -5.57 7.01
CA GLN A 26 9.41 -5.06 8.31
C GLN A 26 10.36 -5.43 9.44
N ASN A 27 10.95 -6.64 9.41
CA ASN A 27 11.86 -7.12 10.46
C ASN A 27 13.12 -6.24 10.59
N HIS A 28 13.48 -5.53 9.51
CA HIS A 28 14.65 -4.65 9.49
C HIS A 28 14.35 -3.22 9.96
N LEU A 29 13.07 -2.81 10.04
CA LEU A 29 12.68 -1.44 10.38
C LEU A 29 13.00 -1.09 11.83
N ALA A 30 12.88 -2.05 12.76
CA ALA A 30 13.22 -1.84 14.16
C ALA A 30 14.70 -1.46 14.35
N ALA A 31 15.61 -2.06 13.57
CA ALA A 31 17.04 -1.71 13.60
C ALA A 31 17.33 -0.29 13.11
N LEU A 32 16.39 0.32 12.37
CA LEU A 32 16.45 1.71 11.91
C LEU A 32 15.69 2.66 12.85
N GLY A 33 15.24 2.19 14.01
CA GLY A 33 14.46 2.98 14.97
C GLY A 33 13.02 3.26 14.53
N ILE A 34 12.49 2.49 13.58
CA ILE A 34 11.13 2.63 13.07
C ILE A 34 10.24 1.58 13.74
N ASP A 35 9.28 2.03 14.56
CA ASP A 35 8.23 1.17 15.10
C ASP A 35 7.20 0.83 14.01
N ALA A 36 7.18 -0.43 13.58
CA ALA A 36 6.40 -0.88 12.46
C ALA A 36 5.46 -2.02 12.86
N ARG A 37 4.16 -1.83 12.60
CA ARG A 37 3.12 -2.83 12.82
C ARG A 37 2.31 -3.09 11.56
N LEU A 38 1.88 -4.34 11.39
CA LEU A 38 0.96 -4.72 10.33
C LEU A 38 -0.47 -4.46 10.77
N HIS A 39 -1.26 -3.93 9.83
CA HIS A 39 -2.67 -3.68 10.08
C HIS A 39 -3.52 -4.25 8.94
N ASP A 40 -4.30 -5.28 9.26
CA ASP A 40 -5.36 -5.77 8.39
C ASP A 40 -6.65 -4.97 8.64
N PRO A 41 -7.22 -4.29 7.62
CA PRO A 41 -8.44 -3.50 7.79
C PRO A 41 -9.58 -4.32 8.42
N ALA A 42 -10.29 -3.77 9.39
CA ALA A 42 -11.34 -4.49 10.12
C ALA A 42 -12.44 -5.00 9.16
N LEU A 43 -12.78 -4.20 8.15
CA LEU A 43 -13.79 -4.53 7.14
C LEU A 43 -13.36 -5.61 6.14
N THR A 44 -12.08 -6.02 6.11
CA THR A 44 -11.59 -7.15 5.31
C THR A 44 -11.49 -8.46 6.09
N ARG A 45 -11.67 -8.45 7.42
CA ARG A 45 -11.61 -9.64 8.28
C ARG A 45 -12.87 -10.52 8.20
N ARG A 46 -13.91 -10.08 7.48
CA ARG A 46 -15.16 -10.83 7.26
C ARG A 46 -15.46 -10.88 5.76
N ARG A 47 -16.06 -11.98 5.26
CA ARG A 47 -16.57 -12.05 3.88
C ARG A 47 -17.55 -10.89 3.65
N GLY A 48 -17.33 -10.10 2.61
CA GLY A 48 -18.09 -8.87 2.36
C GLY A 48 -18.12 -8.48 0.88
N GLY A 49 -19.16 -7.74 0.48
CA GLY A 49 -19.34 -7.28 -0.90
C GLY A 49 -18.49 -6.06 -1.26
N ARG A 50 -18.56 -5.63 -2.54
CA ARG A 50 -17.82 -4.49 -3.11
C ARG A 50 -17.91 -3.20 -2.29
N LEU A 51 -19.04 -2.94 -1.63
CA LEU A 51 -19.21 -1.74 -0.81
C LEU A 51 -18.28 -1.73 0.41
N ARG A 52 -18.23 -2.83 1.17
CA ARG A 52 -17.33 -2.94 2.35
C ARG A 52 -15.86 -2.88 1.94
N TRP A 53 -15.55 -3.43 0.77
CA TRP A 53 -14.21 -3.37 0.19
C TRP A 53 -13.76 -1.94 -0.10
N ASN A 54 -14.65 -1.05 -0.55
CA ASN A 54 -14.32 0.36 -0.74
C ASN A 54 -14.35 1.14 0.58
N LEU A 55 -15.31 0.85 1.46
CA LEU A 55 -15.45 1.55 2.75
C LEU A 55 -14.29 1.30 3.72
N ARG A 56 -13.56 0.18 3.59
CA ARG A 56 -12.37 -0.09 4.42
C ARG A 56 -11.36 1.06 4.38
N GLU A 57 -11.17 1.66 3.20
CA GLU A 57 -10.19 2.72 3.02
C GLU A 57 -10.60 3.99 3.75
N VAL A 58 -11.92 4.18 3.90
CA VAL A 58 -12.48 5.30 4.64
C VAL A 58 -12.29 5.10 6.13
N THR A 59 -12.40 3.89 6.68
CA THR A 59 -12.28 3.67 8.14
C THR A 59 -10.84 3.60 8.64
N LEU A 60 -9.87 3.35 7.76
CA LEU A 60 -8.46 3.17 8.13
C LEU A 60 -7.85 4.29 8.98
N PRO A 61 -8.09 5.59 8.74
CA PRO A 61 -7.52 6.65 9.59
C PRO A 61 -7.91 6.55 11.08
N TRP A 62 -9.01 5.87 11.40
CA TRP A 62 -9.41 5.60 12.78
C TRP A 62 -8.77 4.33 13.31
N GLU A 63 -8.71 3.30 12.48
CA GLU A 63 -8.13 2.00 12.86
C GLU A 63 -6.63 2.10 13.14
N LEU A 64 -5.92 2.96 12.40
CA LEU A 64 -4.48 3.16 12.54
C LEU A 64 -4.09 4.05 13.73
N GLY A 65 -5.06 4.66 14.43
CA GLY A 65 -4.82 5.40 15.66
C GLY A 65 -3.76 6.49 15.53
N ASP A 66 -2.65 6.26 16.23
CA ASP A 66 -1.48 7.12 16.45
C ASP A 66 -0.33 6.93 15.43
N ALA A 67 -0.48 6.05 14.44
CA ALA A 67 0.58 5.85 13.45
C ALA A 67 0.88 7.13 12.66
N ASP A 68 2.15 7.53 12.56
CA ASP A 68 2.55 8.74 11.82
C ASP A 68 2.45 8.56 10.30
N VAL A 69 2.82 7.36 9.82
CA VAL A 69 2.93 7.02 8.40
C VAL A 69 2.22 5.69 8.12
N ALA A 70 1.47 5.63 7.03
CA ALA A 70 0.84 4.41 6.55
C ALA A 70 1.37 4.06 5.16
N LEU A 71 2.11 2.95 5.06
CA LEU A 71 2.55 2.36 3.79
C LEU A 71 1.49 1.39 3.28
N THR A 72 0.99 1.57 2.06
CA THR A 72 -0.21 0.84 1.63
C THR A 72 -0.38 0.72 0.11
N PRO A 73 -0.95 -0.39 -0.41
CA PRO A 73 -1.44 -0.45 -1.79
C PRO A 73 -2.82 0.21 -1.96
N LEU A 74 -3.45 0.69 -0.89
CA LEU A 74 -4.82 1.20 -0.89
C LEU A 74 -4.85 2.68 -1.26
N ALA A 75 -5.20 2.96 -2.51
CA ALA A 75 -5.06 4.29 -3.11
C ALA A 75 -6.38 4.97 -3.50
N ALA A 76 -7.52 4.27 -3.40
CA ALA A 76 -8.77 4.77 -3.98
C ALA A 76 -9.37 5.91 -3.15
N LEU A 77 -9.37 5.78 -1.83
CA LEU A 77 -9.99 6.71 -0.88
C LEU A 77 -9.12 6.98 0.35
N PHE A 78 -8.21 6.08 0.69
CA PHE A 78 -7.48 6.17 1.96
C PHE A 78 -6.62 7.44 2.09
N PRO A 79 -5.82 7.83 1.07
CA PRO A 79 -5.12 9.13 1.10
C PRO A 79 -6.04 10.33 1.36
N LEU A 80 -7.20 10.38 0.71
CA LEU A 80 -8.19 11.46 0.92
C LEU A 80 -8.74 11.45 2.34
N ALA A 81 -9.12 10.27 2.83
CA ALA A 81 -9.68 10.11 4.18
C ALA A 81 -8.65 10.49 5.25
N ALA A 82 -7.39 10.08 5.09
CA ALA A 82 -6.31 10.44 6.01
C ALA A 82 -6.01 11.94 5.98
N ARG A 83 -5.98 12.56 4.80
CA ARG A 83 -5.78 14.01 4.64
C ARG A 83 -6.92 14.82 5.27
N ALA A 84 -8.17 14.43 5.03
CA ALA A 84 -9.33 15.09 5.62
C ALA A 84 -9.31 15.04 7.16
N ARG A 85 -8.74 13.97 7.72
CA ARG A 85 -8.57 13.78 9.17
C ARG A 85 -7.32 14.41 9.75
N ARG A 86 -6.39 14.90 8.90
CA ARG A 86 -5.06 15.41 9.29
C ARG A 86 -4.32 14.47 10.25
N ARG A 87 -4.46 13.15 10.04
CA ARG A 87 -3.88 12.15 10.93
C ARG A 87 -2.58 11.58 10.38
N GLN A 88 -2.66 10.72 9.37
CA GLN A 88 -1.50 9.96 8.89
C GLN A 88 -0.99 10.48 7.55
N ARG A 89 0.33 10.46 7.37
CA ARG A 89 0.94 10.59 6.04
C ARG A 89 0.81 9.26 5.32
N VAL A 90 0.14 9.24 4.17
CA VAL A 90 -0.07 8.01 3.42
C VAL A 90 0.96 7.89 2.30
N VAL A 91 1.73 6.81 2.32
CA VAL A 91 2.66 6.42 1.26
C VAL A 91 2.01 5.27 0.48
N VAL A 92 1.70 5.52 -0.78
CA VAL A 92 1.04 4.54 -1.65
C VAL A 92 2.07 3.75 -2.42
N VAL A 93 1.99 2.42 -2.43
CA VAL A 93 2.85 1.56 -3.26
C VAL A 93 2.06 1.05 -4.47
N ASN A 94 2.59 1.30 -5.66
CA ASN A 94 1.99 0.91 -6.93
C ASN A 94 2.30 -0.56 -7.27
N TYR A 95 1.37 -1.46 -6.94
CA TYR A 95 1.40 -2.86 -7.40
C TYR A 95 0.57 -3.11 -8.67
N GLY A 96 -0.04 -2.08 -9.26
CA GLY A 96 -0.97 -2.26 -10.39
C GLY A 96 -1.95 -1.11 -10.63
N LEU A 97 -1.66 0.09 -10.11
CA LEU A 97 -2.49 1.28 -10.23
C LEU A 97 -2.65 1.71 -11.69
N CYS A 98 -1.63 1.55 -12.54
CA CYS A 98 -1.74 1.90 -13.96
C CYS A 98 -2.81 1.05 -14.67
N THR A 99 -2.82 -0.26 -14.38
CA THR A 99 -3.84 -1.18 -14.90
C THR A 99 -5.23 -0.87 -14.32
N ILE A 100 -5.31 -0.54 -13.03
CA ILE A 100 -6.56 -0.13 -12.39
C ILE A 100 -7.11 1.14 -13.05
N TRP A 101 -6.23 2.11 -13.36
CA TRP A 101 -6.59 3.35 -14.04
C TRP A 101 -7.19 3.09 -15.42
N ASP A 102 -6.52 2.29 -16.23
CA ASP A 102 -6.97 1.98 -17.59
C ASP A 102 -8.35 1.32 -17.60
N ARG A 103 -8.61 0.42 -16.64
CA ARG A 103 -9.91 -0.26 -16.46
C ARG A 103 -10.97 0.58 -15.75
N SER A 104 -10.64 1.79 -15.29
CA SER A 104 -11.55 2.64 -14.52
C SER A 104 -12.42 3.54 -15.38
N SER A 105 -13.65 3.80 -14.93
CA SER A 105 -14.52 4.83 -15.51
C SER A 105 -13.94 6.22 -15.30
N ARG A 106 -14.42 7.23 -16.05
CA ARG A 106 -13.99 8.63 -15.92
C ARG A 106 -14.11 9.15 -14.48
N ALA A 107 -15.22 8.85 -13.80
CA ALA A 107 -15.43 9.25 -12.41
C ALA A 107 -14.40 8.61 -11.46
N ARG A 108 -14.13 7.31 -11.65
CA ARG A 108 -13.15 6.59 -10.84
C ARG A 108 -11.72 7.05 -11.10
N ARG A 109 -11.38 7.40 -12.35
CA ARG A 109 -10.10 8.04 -12.70
C ARG A 109 -9.93 9.38 -12.00
N LYS A 110 -10.94 10.26 -12.06
CA LYS A 110 -10.91 11.56 -11.34
C LYS A 110 -10.67 11.37 -9.84
N LEU A 111 -11.40 10.44 -9.22
CA LEU A 111 -11.24 10.13 -7.81
C LEU A 111 -9.84 9.59 -7.48
N LEU A 112 -9.38 8.58 -8.22
CA LEU A 112 -8.07 7.98 -8.01
C LEU A 112 -6.95 9.01 -8.18
N GLY A 113 -7.02 9.87 -9.19
CA GLY A 113 -6.04 10.93 -9.41
C GLY A 113 -6.05 11.95 -8.26
N ALA A 114 -7.24 12.37 -7.79
CA ALA A 114 -7.34 13.26 -6.63
C ALA A 114 -6.77 12.61 -5.36
N SER A 115 -7.03 11.32 -5.16
CA SER A 115 -6.53 10.57 -4.02
C SER A 115 -5.01 10.43 -4.07
N LEU A 116 -4.42 10.05 -5.20
CA LEU A 116 -2.97 9.96 -5.34
C LEU A 116 -2.27 11.30 -5.15
N ARG A 117 -2.83 12.41 -5.66
CA ARG A 117 -2.30 13.75 -5.39
C ARG A 117 -2.42 14.20 -3.94
N SER A 118 -3.24 13.52 -3.13
CA SER A 118 -3.37 13.79 -1.70
C SER A 118 -2.43 12.96 -0.82
N ALA A 119 -1.83 11.90 -1.39
CA ALA A 119 -0.85 11.07 -0.71
C ALA A 119 0.43 11.87 -0.40
N ALA A 120 1.16 11.46 0.63
CA ALA A 120 2.45 12.07 0.97
C ALA A 120 3.54 11.66 -0.04
N ALA A 121 3.47 10.42 -0.53
CA ALA A 121 4.30 9.93 -1.62
C ALA A 121 3.60 8.76 -2.34
N VAL A 122 3.95 8.57 -3.61
CA VAL A 122 3.56 7.39 -4.39
C VAL A 122 4.84 6.70 -4.85
N VAL A 123 5.00 5.43 -4.48
CA VAL A 123 6.17 4.62 -4.79
C VAL A 123 5.82 3.67 -5.93
N CYS A 124 6.60 3.71 -6.99
CA CYS A 124 6.54 2.78 -8.12
C CYS A 124 7.73 1.81 -8.07
N LEU A 125 7.54 0.60 -8.59
CA LEU A 125 8.56 -0.46 -8.54
C LEU A 125 9.39 -0.54 -9.83
N GLY A 126 9.28 0.48 -10.69
CA GLY A 126 10.06 0.64 -11.91
C GLY A 126 9.76 1.97 -12.58
N GLU A 127 10.72 2.48 -13.34
CA GLU A 127 10.63 3.79 -14.02
C GLU A 127 9.42 3.88 -14.95
N TRP A 128 9.18 2.84 -15.75
CA TRP A 128 8.02 2.79 -16.63
C TRP A 128 6.69 2.94 -15.87
N GLN A 129 6.59 2.33 -14.68
CA GLN A 129 5.38 2.47 -13.85
C GLN A 129 5.24 3.89 -13.31
N ARG A 130 6.35 4.54 -12.94
CA ARG A 130 6.38 5.93 -12.46
C ARG A 130 5.90 6.89 -13.53
N GLU A 131 6.55 6.90 -14.69
CA GLU A 131 6.25 7.80 -15.81
C GLU A 131 4.79 7.66 -16.26
N ARG A 132 4.34 6.40 -16.45
CA ARG A 132 2.96 6.13 -16.85
C ARG A 132 1.94 6.60 -15.82
N LEU A 133 2.22 6.39 -14.53
CA LEU A 133 1.31 6.81 -13.46
C LEU A 133 1.22 8.33 -13.35
N GLU A 134 2.35 9.02 -13.49
CA GLU A 134 2.42 10.48 -13.52
C GLU A 134 1.61 11.06 -14.69
N GLU A 135 1.78 10.51 -15.89
CA GLU A 135 1.00 10.89 -17.08
C GLU A 135 -0.51 10.67 -16.86
N GLN A 136 -0.88 9.50 -16.32
CA GLN A 136 -2.28 9.14 -16.11
C GLN A 136 -2.95 10.02 -15.04
N THR A 137 -2.26 10.30 -13.94
CA THR A 137 -2.90 10.78 -12.71
C THR A 137 -2.52 12.23 -12.35
N GLY A 138 -1.42 12.74 -12.89
CA GLY A 138 -0.79 14.00 -12.49
C GLY A 138 -0.23 13.99 -11.07
N ALA A 139 -0.15 12.83 -10.41
CA ALA A 139 0.48 12.70 -9.09
C ALA A 139 1.97 12.40 -9.26
N GLN A 140 2.82 13.12 -8.54
CA GLN A 140 4.25 12.87 -8.49
C GLN A 140 4.54 11.51 -7.84
N ALA A 141 5.44 10.73 -8.43
CA ALA A 141 5.82 9.43 -7.94
C ALA A 141 7.35 9.26 -7.87
N THR A 142 7.81 8.30 -7.08
CA THR A 142 9.23 7.97 -6.93
C THR A 142 9.42 6.49 -7.23
N THR A 143 10.51 6.15 -7.92
CA THR A 143 10.87 4.75 -8.14
C THR A 143 11.66 4.22 -6.95
N ALA A 144 11.19 3.12 -6.37
CA ALA A 144 11.98 2.29 -5.46
C ALA A 144 12.41 1.04 -6.22
N LEU A 145 13.72 0.93 -6.48
CA LEU A 145 14.29 -0.26 -7.10
C LEU A 145 14.27 -1.41 -6.10
N LEU A 146 13.68 -2.52 -6.50
CA LEU A 146 13.69 -3.74 -5.69
C LEU A 146 15.08 -4.37 -5.78
N GLY A 147 15.75 -4.49 -4.63
CA GLY A 147 16.95 -5.30 -4.52
C GLY A 147 16.59 -6.77 -4.71
N ILE A 148 17.41 -7.48 -5.48
CA ILE A 148 17.38 -8.94 -5.54
C ILE A 148 18.48 -9.43 -4.59
N ASP A 149 18.14 -10.37 -3.72
CA ASP A 149 19.16 -11.09 -2.97
C ASP A 149 19.89 -12.04 -3.93
N GLU A 150 21.01 -11.56 -4.48
CA GLU A 150 21.86 -12.32 -5.40
C GLU A 150 22.42 -13.61 -4.76
N ARG A 151 22.45 -13.68 -3.43
CA ARG A 151 22.96 -14.83 -2.67
C ARG A 151 21.88 -15.86 -2.35
N TYR A 152 20.60 -15.54 -2.54
CA TYR A 152 19.51 -16.47 -2.28
C TYR A 152 19.64 -17.79 -3.07
N PHE A 153 20.18 -17.72 -4.29
CA PHE A 153 20.41 -18.90 -5.14
C PHE A 153 21.79 -19.55 -4.97
N SER A 154 22.64 -19.02 -4.08
CA SER A 154 23.99 -19.51 -3.83
C SER A 154 24.11 -19.94 -2.35
N PRO A 155 23.95 -21.23 -2.03
CA PRO A 155 24.02 -21.74 -0.66
C PRO A 155 25.40 -21.55 -0.02
#